data_AF-A0A973DYM2-F1
#
_entry.id   AF-A0A973DYM2-F1
#
_cell.length_a   1.000
_cell.length_b   1.000
_cell.length_c   1.000
_cell.angle_alpha   90.00
_cell.angle_beta   90.00
_cell.angle_gamma   90.00
#
_symmetry.space_group_name_H-M   'P 1'
#
loop_
_entity.id
_entity.type
_entity.pdbx_description
1 polymer ?
#
loop_
_entity_poly.entity_id
_entity_poly.type
_entity_poly.pdbx_seq_one_letter_code
_entity_poly.pdbx_strand_id
1 'polypeptide(L)'
;MSHISRITLDDANLPPPTPEIEQERKVAIFDLIEENQFVLPARDGKVVPDGPYHLELSIRDKRLVFDVSTEVDEKAAEFHLSLGPFRQVVKDYFQICESYFDAVKTAAPSQIETIDMARRGIHNEGSRVLQERLDGKVEIDTDTARRLFTLICVLHFGG
;
A
#
# COMPACT_ATOMS: atom_id res chain seq x y z
N MET A 1 -4.54 15.53 -13.54
CA MET A 1 -5.32 14.58 -12.73
C MET A 1 -4.65 14.48 -11.37
N SER A 2 -5.42 14.40 -10.30
CA SER A 2 -4.86 14.28 -8.94
C SER A 2 -4.18 12.94 -8.76
N HIS A 3 -2.98 12.98 -8.19
CA HIS A 3 -2.09 11.84 -7.99
C HIS A 3 -1.19 12.11 -6.79
N ILE A 4 -0.52 11.08 -6.31
CA ILE A 4 0.51 11.16 -5.27
C ILE A 4 1.85 11.53 -5.94
N SER A 5 2.48 12.62 -5.51
CA SER A 5 3.82 13.03 -5.95
C SER A 5 4.91 12.72 -4.92
N ARG A 6 4.54 12.40 -3.68
CA ARG A 6 5.46 11.97 -2.62
C ARG A 6 4.81 10.97 -1.68
N ILE A 7 5.55 9.94 -1.29
CA ILE A 7 5.13 8.97 -0.26
C ILE A 7 6.15 8.93 0.87
N THR A 8 5.66 8.98 2.10
CA THR A 8 6.46 8.74 3.30
C THR A 8 5.80 7.63 4.13
N LEU A 9 6.61 6.72 4.68
CA LEU A 9 6.16 5.68 5.60
C LEU A 9 6.71 6.01 6.99
N ASP A 10 5.84 6.06 8.00
CA ASP A 10 6.28 6.10 9.40
C ASP A 10 6.40 4.66 9.93
N ASP A 11 7.62 4.15 9.84
CA ASP A 11 8.02 2.83 10.32
C ASP A 11 8.95 2.90 11.55
N ALA A 12 9.01 4.06 12.23
CA ALA A 12 9.96 4.31 13.32
C ALA A 12 9.84 3.33 14.50
N ASN A 13 8.68 2.70 14.66
CA ASN A 13 8.39 1.73 15.72
C ASN A 13 8.39 0.26 15.25
N LEU A 14 8.83 -0.01 14.01
CA LEU A 14 8.88 -1.34 13.43
C LEU A 14 10.30 -1.93 13.50
N PRO A 15 10.44 -3.27 13.56
CA PRO A 15 11.74 -3.89 13.36
C PRO A 15 12.30 -3.52 11.98
N PRO A 16 13.64 -3.46 11.81
CA PRO A 16 14.23 -3.24 10.51
C PRO A 16 13.71 -4.26 9.47
N PRO A 17 13.29 -3.82 8.28
CA PRO A 17 12.83 -4.73 7.24
C PRO A 17 14.00 -5.60 6.75
N THR A 18 13.70 -6.81 6.27
CA THR A 18 14.70 -7.60 5.54
C THR A 18 15.07 -6.91 4.21
N PRO A 19 16.23 -7.23 3.61
CA PRO A 19 16.60 -6.69 2.30
C PRO A 19 15.53 -6.88 1.23
N GLU A 20 14.82 -8.01 1.28
CA GLU A 20 13.73 -8.36 0.37
C GLU A 20 12.52 -7.43 0.53
N ILE A 21 12.09 -7.18 1.76
CA ILE A 21 10.98 -6.27 2.05
C ILE A 21 11.34 -4.83 1.67
N GLU A 22 12.59 -4.43 1.94
CA GLU A 22 13.08 -3.11 1.54
C GLU A 22 13.12 -2.96 0.01
N GLN A 23 13.44 -4.03 -0.72
CA GLN A 23 13.36 -4.03 -2.18
C GLN A 23 11.91 -3.89 -2.67
N GLU A 24 10.96 -4.63 -2.09
CA GLU A 24 9.54 -4.50 -2.44
C GLU A 24 9.00 -3.09 -2.15
N ARG A 25 9.39 -2.49 -1.01
CA ARG A 25 9.08 -1.11 -0.67
C ARG A 25 9.56 -0.14 -1.74
N LYS A 26 10.84 -0.22 -2.12
CA LYS A 26 11.44 0.68 -3.12
C LYS A 26 10.75 0.58 -4.48
N VAL A 27 10.46 -0.63 -4.93
CA VAL A 27 9.75 -0.87 -6.19
C VAL A 27 8.34 -0.30 -6.12
N ALA A 28 7.60 -0.56 -5.04
CA ALA A 28 6.24 -0.05 -4.90
C ALA A 28 6.18 1.49 -4.82
N ILE A 29 7.12 2.14 -4.13
CA ILE A 29 7.23 3.60 -4.10
C ILE A 29 7.57 4.14 -5.49
N PHE A 30 8.58 3.57 -6.16
CA PHE A 30 8.99 3.99 -7.50
C PHE A 30 7.81 3.91 -8.48
N ASP A 31 7.14 2.76 -8.54
CA ASP A 31 6.01 2.58 -9.45
C ASP A 31 4.82 3.49 -9.12
N LEU A 32 4.59 3.81 -7.84
CA LEU A 32 3.54 4.76 -7.44
C LEU A 32 3.86 6.18 -7.89
N ILE A 33 5.10 6.63 -7.71
CA ILE A 33 5.50 7.99 -8.09
C ILE A 33 5.49 8.16 -9.62
N GLU A 34 5.84 7.12 -10.37
CA GLU A 34 5.78 7.14 -11.83
C GLU A 34 4.34 7.19 -12.36
N GLU A 35 3.43 6.38 -11.81
CA GLU A 35 2.05 6.33 -12.28
C GLU A 35 1.05 5.94 -11.18
N ASN A 36 0.13 6.85 -10.86
CA ASN A 36 -0.98 6.56 -9.96
C ASN A 36 -2.20 7.47 -10.21
N GLN A 37 -3.36 7.00 -9.80
CA GLN A 37 -4.58 7.79 -9.67
C GLN A 37 -4.96 7.90 -8.21
N PHE A 38 -5.04 9.12 -7.68
CA PHE A 38 -5.43 9.38 -6.30
C PHE A 38 -6.32 10.62 -6.23
N VAL A 39 -7.63 10.39 -6.19
CA VAL A 39 -8.63 11.46 -6.21
C VAL A 39 -9.37 11.48 -4.88
N LEU A 40 -9.34 12.63 -4.22
CA LEU A 40 -10.15 12.87 -3.03
C LEU A 40 -11.54 13.35 -3.47
N PRO A 41 -12.63 12.62 -3.16
CA PRO A 41 -13.98 13.05 -3.49
C PRO A 41 -14.38 14.27 -2.64
N ALA A 42 -15.23 15.13 -3.19
CA ALA A 42 -15.81 16.24 -2.44
C ALA A 42 -16.63 15.71 -1.25
N ARG A 43 -16.44 16.32 -0.07
CA ARG A 43 -17.14 15.93 1.17
C ARG A 43 -17.78 17.13 1.83
N ASP A 44 -19.06 17.00 2.19
CA ASP A 44 -19.80 17.94 3.06
C ASP A 44 -19.68 19.43 2.65
N GLY A 45 -19.64 19.70 1.35
CA GLY A 45 -19.51 21.07 0.82
C GLY A 45 -18.15 21.73 1.05
N LYS A 46 -17.14 21.01 1.54
CA LYS A 46 -15.76 21.49 1.63
C LYS A 46 -15.08 21.33 0.28
N VAL A 47 -14.41 22.41 -0.14
CA VAL A 47 -13.48 22.36 -1.28
C VAL A 47 -12.28 21.52 -0.85
N VAL A 48 -12.02 20.45 -1.58
CA VAL A 48 -10.79 19.69 -1.43
C VAL A 48 -9.75 20.33 -2.35
N PRO A 49 -8.57 20.72 -1.84
CA PRO A 49 -7.50 21.24 -2.68
C PRO A 49 -7.16 20.24 -3.78
N ASP A 50 -6.97 20.71 -5.01
CA ASP A 50 -6.51 19.85 -6.09
C ASP A 50 -5.08 19.34 -5.81
N GLY A 51 -4.81 18.09 -6.21
CA GLY A 51 -3.47 17.51 -6.14
C GLY A 51 -2.50 18.15 -7.16
N PRO A 52 -1.20 17.83 -7.10
CA PRO A 52 -0.64 16.61 -6.53
C PRO A 52 -0.58 16.57 -5.00
N TYR A 53 -0.50 15.36 -4.46
CA TYR A 53 -0.51 15.13 -3.01
C TYR A 53 0.78 14.51 -2.49
N HIS A 54 1.17 14.91 -1.29
CA HIS A 54 2.06 14.15 -0.42
C HIS A 54 1.21 13.22 0.44
N LEU A 55 1.53 11.93 0.44
CA LEU A 55 0.89 10.90 1.25
C LEU A 55 1.86 10.40 2.32
N GLU A 56 1.46 10.50 3.58
CA GLU A 56 2.09 9.79 4.69
C GLU A 56 1.22 8.62 5.13
N LEU A 57 1.82 7.44 5.19
CA LEU A 57 1.20 6.22 5.73
C LEU A 57 1.85 5.87 7.06
N SER A 58 1.03 5.63 8.08
CA SER A 58 1.49 5.25 9.41
C SER A 58 0.51 4.29 10.10
N ILE A 59 0.97 3.62 11.16
CA ILE A 59 0.09 2.85 12.06
C ILE A 59 -0.03 3.57 13.40
N ARG A 60 -1.26 3.94 13.78
CA ARG A 60 -1.58 4.56 15.08
C ARG A 60 -2.76 3.82 15.70
N ASP A 61 -2.65 3.41 16.97
CA ASP A 61 -3.71 2.69 17.69
C ASP A 61 -4.32 1.50 16.92
N LYS A 62 -3.47 0.69 16.26
CA LYS A 62 -3.86 -0.45 15.40
C LYS A 62 -4.75 -0.05 14.21
N ARG A 63 -4.64 1.19 13.75
CA ARG A 63 -5.29 1.70 12.55
C ARG A 63 -4.24 2.17 11.56
N LEU A 64 -4.51 1.93 10.28
CA LEU A 64 -3.74 2.51 9.19
C LEU A 64 -4.21 3.94 8.98
N VAL A 65 -3.29 4.88 9.07
CA VAL A 65 -3.54 6.31 8.89
C VAL A 65 -3.07 6.71 7.49
N PHE A 66 -3.97 7.34 6.75
CA PHE A 66 -3.64 8.11 5.55
C PHE A 66 -3.67 9.57 5.93
N ASP A 67 -2.50 10.21 5.90
CA ASP A 67 -2.36 11.65 6.05
C ASP A 67 -1.98 12.23 4.68
N VAL A 68 -2.82 13.14 4.18
CA VAL A 68 -2.72 13.67 2.83
C VAL A 68 -2.60 15.19 2.89
N SER A 69 -1.51 15.71 2.34
CA SER A 69 -1.28 17.13 2.14
C SER A 69 -1.03 17.45 0.67
N THR A 70 -1.16 18.72 0.30
CA THR A 70 -0.75 19.24 -1.01
C THR A 70 0.77 19.43 -1.04
N GLU A 71 1.32 19.74 -2.22
CA GLU A 71 2.76 20.02 -2.38
C GLU A 71 3.25 21.27 -1.62
N VAL A 72 2.34 22.14 -1.21
CA VAL A 72 2.63 23.32 -0.37
C VAL A 72 2.36 23.05 1.13
N ASP A 73 2.27 21.77 1.51
CA ASP A 73 2.04 21.28 2.87
C ASP A 73 0.70 21.73 3.49
N GLU A 74 -0.31 22.03 2.65
CA GLU A 74 -1.67 22.26 3.12
C GLU A 74 -2.39 20.93 3.35
N LYS A 75 -3.05 20.78 4.50
CA LYS A 75 -3.80 19.57 4.84
C LYS A 75 -5.00 19.38 3.90
N ALA A 76 -4.99 18.32 3.09
CA ALA A 76 -6.08 17.98 2.18
C ALA A 76 -7.04 16.95 2.79
N ALA A 77 -6.51 15.93 3.48
CA ALA A 77 -7.32 14.92 4.16
C ALA A 77 -6.56 14.21 5.27
N GLU A 78 -7.31 13.64 6.22
CA GLU A 78 -6.83 12.57 7.08
C GLU A 78 -7.95 11.59 7.34
N PHE A 79 -7.67 10.30 7.24
CA PHE A 79 -8.62 9.27 7.61
C PHE A 79 -7.91 8.00 8.05
N HIS A 80 -8.60 7.24 8.90
CA HIS A 80 -8.05 6.04 9.51
C HIS A 80 -8.85 4.81 9.07
N LEU A 81 -8.15 3.74 8.73
CA LEU A 81 -8.73 2.45 8.38
C LEU A 81 -8.45 1.43 9.49
N SER A 82 -9.45 0.64 9.85
CA SER A 82 -9.23 -0.53 10.72
C SER A 82 -8.31 -1.52 10.00
N LEU A 83 -7.31 -2.05 10.71
CA LEU A 83 -6.44 -3.11 10.20
C LEU A 83 -7.09 -4.50 10.21
N GLY A 84 -8.21 -4.68 10.94
CA GLY A 84 -8.89 -5.97 11.07
C GLY A 84 -9.18 -6.67 9.73
N PRO A 85 -9.79 -5.97 8.74
CA PRO A 85 -10.04 -6.52 7.40
C PRO A 85 -8.79 -6.96 6.63
N PHE A 86 -7.61 -6.41 6.91
CA PHE A 86 -6.38 -6.73 6.20
C PHE A 86 -5.64 -7.93 6.81
N ARG A 87 -5.99 -8.34 8.04
CA ARG A 87 -5.19 -9.29 8.83
C ARG A 87 -4.88 -10.60 8.10
N GLN A 88 -5.88 -11.18 7.44
CA GLN A 88 -5.70 -12.47 6.75
C GLN A 88 -4.86 -12.31 5.49
N VAL A 89 -5.19 -11.34 4.63
CA VAL A 89 -4.46 -11.15 3.35
C VAL A 89 -3.02 -10.70 3.56
N VAL A 90 -2.72 -9.94 4.61
CA VAL A 90 -1.34 -9.57 4.97
C VAL A 90 -0.56 -10.78 5.49
N LYS A 91 -1.19 -11.66 6.27
CA LYS A 91 -0.55 -12.92 6.68
C LYS A 91 -0.22 -13.78 5.45
N ASP A 92 -1.17 -13.93 4.53
CA ASP A 92 -0.98 -14.72 3.31
C ASP A 92 0.10 -14.10 2.41
N TYR A 93 0.20 -12.76 2.39
CA TYR A 93 1.25 -12.02 1.69
C TYR A 93 2.65 -12.39 2.19
N PHE A 94 2.87 -12.38 3.50
CA PHE A 94 4.19 -12.74 4.03
C PHE A 94 4.55 -14.20 3.77
N GLN A 95 3.58 -15.11 3.90
CA GLN A 95 3.80 -16.53 3.63
C GLN A 95 4.14 -16.80 2.15
N ILE A 96 3.46 -16.12 1.21
CA ILE A 96 3.74 -16.32 -0.21
C ILE A 96 5.05 -15.65 -0.64
N CYS A 97 5.42 -14.52 -0.04
CA CYS A 97 6.72 -13.88 -0.29
C CYS A 97 7.86 -14.77 0.21
N GLU A 98 7.77 -15.34 1.42
CA GLU A 98 8.74 -16.33 1.93
C GLU A 98 8.87 -17.53 0.98
N SER A 99 7.73 -18.10 0.56
CA SER A 99 7.69 -19.22 -0.39
C SER A 99 8.34 -18.87 -1.74
N TYR A 100 8.11 -17.65 -2.24
CA TYR A 100 8.70 -17.15 -3.47
C TYR A 100 10.23 -17.01 -3.34
N PHE A 101 10.70 -16.41 -2.24
CA PHE A 101 12.14 -16.23 -2.01
C PHE A 101 12.90 -17.55 -1.87
N ASP A 102 12.27 -18.57 -1.30
CA ASP A 102 12.88 -19.90 -1.25
C ASP A 102 12.85 -20.62 -2.61
N ALA A 103 11.76 -20.47 -3.36
CA ALA A 103 11.63 -21.06 -4.68
C ALA A 103 12.68 -20.53 -5.68
N VAL A 104 12.94 -19.21 -5.70
CA VAL A 104 13.91 -18.62 -6.65
C VAL A 104 15.35 -19.12 -6.43
N LYS A 105 15.66 -19.71 -5.27
CA LYS A 105 17.00 -20.25 -4.97
C LYS A 105 17.22 -21.63 -5.60
N THR A 106 16.19 -22.48 -5.68
CA THR A 106 16.37 -23.92 -5.96
C THR A 106 15.26 -24.60 -6.77
N ALA A 107 14.09 -23.98 -6.91
CA ALA A 107 12.94 -24.62 -7.57
C ALA A 107 13.03 -24.57 -9.10
N ALA A 108 12.28 -25.45 -9.76
CA ALA A 108 12.17 -25.43 -11.21
C ALA A 108 11.40 -24.17 -11.68
N PRO A 109 11.67 -23.63 -12.88
CA PRO A 109 10.98 -22.44 -13.39
C PRO A 109 9.45 -22.51 -13.34
N SER A 110 8.85 -23.65 -13.66
CA SER A 110 7.39 -23.85 -13.61
C SER A 110 6.82 -23.76 -12.19
N GLN A 111 7.59 -24.14 -11.17
CA GLN A 111 7.18 -23.99 -9.76
C GLN A 111 7.27 -22.52 -9.33
N ILE A 112 8.32 -21.81 -9.76
CA ILE A 112 8.45 -20.37 -9.51
C ILE A 112 7.28 -19.61 -10.14
N GLU A 113 6.93 -19.92 -11.39
CA GLU A 113 5.77 -19.33 -12.08
C GLU A 113 4.46 -19.59 -11.35
N THR A 114 4.26 -20.82 -10.84
CA THR A 114 3.06 -21.17 -10.07
C THR A 114 2.96 -20.33 -8.79
N ILE A 115 4.07 -20.17 -8.06
CA ILE A 115 4.13 -19.35 -6.84
C ILE A 115 3.91 -17.88 -7.17
N ASP A 116 4.51 -17.38 -8.25
CA ASP A 116 4.32 -16.01 -8.70
C ASP A 116 2.85 -15.70 -9.05
N MET A 117 2.16 -16.63 -9.72
CA MET A 117 0.72 -16.50 -9.98
C MET A 117 -0.09 -16.42 -8.68
N ALA A 118 0.22 -17.25 -7.68
CA ALA A 118 -0.43 -17.19 -6.37
C ALA A 118 -0.14 -15.87 -5.64
N ARG A 119 1.11 -15.38 -5.70
CA ARG A 119 1.51 -14.08 -5.15
C ARG A 119 0.74 -12.93 -5.78
N ARG A 120 0.57 -12.93 -7.10
CA ARG A 120 -0.30 -11.96 -7.81
C ARG A 120 -1.75 -12.04 -7.34
N GLY A 121 -2.25 -13.24 -7.08
CA GLY A 121 -3.58 -13.45 -6.49
C GLY A 121 -3.75 -12.74 -5.14
N ILE A 122 -2.77 -12.88 -4.24
CA ILE A 122 -2.79 -12.22 -2.92
C ILE A 122 -2.74 -10.69 -3.05
N HIS A 123 -1.91 -10.16 -3.95
CA HIS A 123 -1.88 -8.72 -4.23
C HIS A 123 -3.23 -8.20 -4.74
N ASN A 124 -3.89 -8.93 -5.63
CA ASN A 124 -5.20 -8.55 -6.15
C ASN A 124 -6.28 -8.57 -5.06
N GLU A 125 -6.24 -9.57 -4.18
CA GLU A 125 -7.14 -9.64 -3.03
C GLU A 125 -6.93 -8.46 -2.08
N GLY A 126 -5.67 -8.17 -1.72
CA GLY A 126 -5.32 -7.06 -0.83
C GLY A 126 -5.68 -5.70 -1.41
N SER A 127 -5.46 -5.53 -2.72
CA SER A 127 -5.88 -4.36 -3.49
C SER A 127 -7.39 -4.15 -3.43
N ARG A 128 -8.19 -5.21 -3.62
CA ARG A 128 -9.66 -5.13 -3.54
C ARG A 128 -10.11 -4.73 -2.13
N VAL A 129 -9.57 -5.38 -1.10
CA VAL A 129 -9.87 -5.02 0.29
C VAL A 129 -9.54 -3.55 0.53
N LEU A 130 -8.38 -3.06 0.06
CA LEU A 130 -8.00 -1.66 0.21
C LEU A 130 -9.01 -0.72 -0.48
N GLN A 131 -9.38 -0.99 -1.73
CA GLN A 131 -10.37 -0.19 -2.46
C GLN A 131 -11.72 -0.14 -1.75
N GLU A 132 -12.22 -1.27 -1.26
CA GLU A 132 -13.47 -1.33 -0.46
C GLU A 132 -13.38 -0.48 0.82
N ARG A 133 -12.22 -0.48 1.50
CA ARG A 133 -12.01 0.34 2.69
C ARG A 133 -11.88 1.84 2.37
N LEU A 134 -11.35 2.17 1.20
CA LEU A 134 -11.18 3.53 0.71
C LEU A 134 -12.45 4.11 0.07
N ASP A 135 -13.49 3.31 -0.14
CA ASP A 135 -14.76 3.80 -0.68
C ASP A 135 -15.28 5.04 0.08
N GLY A 136 -15.66 6.04 -0.70
CA GLY A 136 -16.04 7.38 -0.28
C GLY A 136 -14.94 8.24 0.38
N LYS A 137 -13.69 7.76 0.49
CA LYS A 137 -12.52 8.49 1.06
C LYS A 137 -11.52 8.88 -0.02
N VAL A 138 -11.19 7.96 -0.91
CA VAL A 138 -10.27 8.16 -2.03
C VAL A 138 -10.70 7.25 -3.17
N GLU A 139 -10.72 7.78 -4.38
CA GLU A 139 -10.85 7.00 -5.60
C GLU A 139 -9.45 6.70 -6.15
N ILE A 140 -9.14 5.41 -6.30
CA ILE A 140 -7.86 4.91 -6.80
C ILE A 140 -8.10 3.78 -7.82
N ASP A 141 -7.23 3.69 -8.82
CA ASP A 141 -7.21 2.56 -9.74
C ASP A 141 -6.61 1.29 -9.08
N THR A 142 -6.73 0.15 -9.76
CA THR A 142 -6.26 -1.15 -9.27
C THR A 142 -4.75 -1.23 -9.10
N ASP A 143 -3.96 -0.61 -9.97
CA ASP A 143 -2.50 -0.64 -9.87
C ASP A 143 -2.00 0.22 -8.71
N THR A 144 -2.59 1.40 -8.52
CA THR A 144 -2.39 2.25 -7.35
C THR A 144 -2.74 1.49 -6.07
N ALA A 145 -3.90 0.83 -6.03
CA ALA A 145 -4.33 0.04 -4.89
C ALA A 145 -3.38 -1.14 -4.59
N ARG A 146 -2.90 -1.84 -5.60
CA ARG A 146 -1.93 -2.93 -5.46
C ARG A 146 -0.62 -2.45 -4.85
N ARG A 147 -0.08 -1.32 -5.33
CA ARG A 147 1.18 -0.77 -4.82
C ARG A 147 1.03 -0.21 -3.41
N LEU A 148 -0.07 0.48 -3.12
CA LEU A 148 -0.39 0.94 -1.76
C LEU A 148 -0.54 -0.25 -0.80
N PHE A 149 -1.19 -1.34 -1.24
CA PHE A 149 -1.28 -2.56 -0.44
C PHE A 149 0.10 -3.13 -0.09
N THR A 150 1.05 -3.15 -1.03
CA THR A 150 2.45 -3.55 -0.74
C THR A 150 3.05 -2.70 0.37
N LEU A 151 2.88 -1.37 0.32
CA LEU A 151 3.40 -0.47 1.36
C LEU A 151 2.71 -0.68 2.72
N ILE A 152 1.42 -1.02 2.71
CA ILE A 152 0.68 -1.38 3.92
C ILE A 152 1.21 -2.68 4.53
N CYS A 153 1.50 -3.70 3.72
CA CYS A 153 2.15 -4.92 4.20
C CYS A 153 3.49 -4.61 4.86
N VAL A 154 4.31 -3.75 4.23
CA VAL A 154 5.60 -3.30 4.77
C VAL A 154 5.42 -2.62 6.14
N LEU A 155 4.42 -1.75 6.31
CA LEU A 155 4.10 -1.12 7.58
C LEU A 155 3.53 -2.09 8.63
N HIS A 156 2.98 -3.21 8.21
CA HIS A 156 2.48 -4.26 9.11
C HIS A 156 3.56 -5.28 9.49
N PHE A 157 4.75 -5.21 8.89
CA PHE A 157 5.83 -6.14 9.17
C PHE A 157 6.26 -6.06 10.65
N GLY A 158 6.14 -7.19 11.36
CA GLY A 158 6.51 -7.29 12.78
C GLY A 158 5.38 -7.02 13.79
N GLY A 159 4.12 -6.92 13.34
CA GLY A 159 2.92 -6.79 14.19
C GLY A 159 2.02 -8.02 14.22
#